data_AF-A0A660A4M9-F1
#
_entry.id   AF-A0A660A4M9-F1
#
_cell.length_a   1.000
_cell.length_b   1.000
_cell.length_c   1.000
_cell.angle_alpha   90.00
_cell.angle_beta   90.00
_cell.angle_gamma   90.00
#
_symmetry.space_group_name_H-M   'P 1'
#
loop_
_entity.id
_entity.type
_entity.pdbx_description
1 polymer ?
#
loop_
_entity_poly.entity_id
_entity_poly.type
_entity_poly.pdbx_seq_one_letter_code
_entity_poly.pdbx_strand_id
1 'polypeptide(L)' 'MMRVTNPTDALCGTIRGNFAQALGDDGGIFNMAYGSHSRDSARREIVLWAHQSNLGSSAILLQDNP' A
#
# COMPACT_ATOMS: atom_id res chain seq x y z
N MET A 1 2.13 -7.82 -1.98
CA MET A 1 2.51 -6.89 -0.90
C MET A 1 1.39 -6.69 0.13
N MET A 2 0.25 -6.07 -0.22
CA MET A 2 -0.83 -5.73 0.74
C MET A 2 -1.99 -6.76 0.79
N ARG A 3 -2.36 -7.37 -0.35
CA ARG A 3 -3.47 -8.35 -0.50
C ARG A 3 -4.84 -7.78 -0.04
N VAL A 4 -5.71 -8.62 0.52
CA VAL A 4 -7.13 -8.35 0.82
C VAL A 4 -7.32 -7.21 1.83
N THR A 5 -8.48 -6.55 1.82
CA THR A 5 -8.75 -5.37 2.67
C THR A 5 -8.89 -5.72 4.14
N ASN A 6 -9.58 -6.83 4.44
CA ASN A 6 -9.76 -7.33 5.79
C ASN A 6 -8.46 -8.02 6.28
N PRO A 7 -7.82 -7.52 7.35
CA PRO A 7 -6.60 -8.12 7.89
C PRO A 7 -6.76 -9.57 8.32
N THR A 8 -7.93 -9.98 8.82
CA THR A 8 -8.19 -11.35 9.27
C THR A 8 -8.17 -12.36 8.11
N ASP A 9 -8.47 -11.90 6.90
CA ASP A 9 -8.43 -12.73 5.69
C ASP A 9 -7.07 -12.67 4.97
N ALA A 10 -6.13 -11.85 5.48
CA ALA A 10 -4.85 -11.63 4.84
C ALA A 10 -3.87 -12.76 5.18
N LEU A 11 -3.30 -13.37 4.15
CA LEU A 11 -2.26 -14.38 4.30
C LEU A 11 -1.03 -13.83 5.04
N CYS A 12 -0.46 -14.65 5.93
CA CYS A 12 0.83 -14.40 6.57
C CYS A 12 1.93 -14.13 5.52
N GLY A 13 2.86 -13.23 5.85
CA GLY A 13 3.90 -12.72 4.95
C GLY A 13 3.45 -11.52 4.11
N THR A 14 2.20 -11.06 4.25
CA THR A 14 1.76 -9.79 3.66
C THR A 14 1.83 -8.67 4.68
N ILE A 15 1.88 -7.41 4.21
CA ILE A 15 1.87 -6.24 5.11
C ILE A 15 0.65 -6.30 6.04
N ARG A 16 -0.53 -6.60 5.49
CA ARG A 16 -1.77 -6.65 6.28
C ARG A 16 -1.84 -7.87 7.20
N GLY A 17 -1.44 -9.04 6.72
CA GLY A 17 -1.44 -10.26 7.54
C GLY A 17 -0.44 -10.23 8.71
N ASN A 18 0.64 -9.46 8.59
CA ASN A 18 1.68 -9.40 9.63
C ASN A 18 1.53 -8.20 10.58
N PHE A 19 1.00 -7.08 10.11
CA PHE A 19 1.09 -5.81 10.86
C PHE A 19 -0.25 -5.13 11.13
N ALA A 20 -1.34 -5.51 10.45
CA ALA A 20 -2.63 -4.86 10.66
C ALA A 20 -3.43 -5.47 11.82
N GLN A 21 -4.37 -4.69 12.34
CA GLN A 21 -5.25 -5.10 13.43
C GLN A 21 -6.53 -5.74 12.88
N ALA A 22 -7.09 -6.67 13.64
CA ALA A 22 -8.44 -7.18 13.35
C ALA A 22 -9.48 -6.05 13.39
N LEU A 23 -10.65 -6.29 12.80
CA LEU A 23 -11.79 -5.36 12.84
C LEU A 23 -12.08 -4.92 14.28
N GLY A 24 -12.23 -3.61 14.47
CA GLY A 24 -12.72 -3.06 15.74
C GLY A 24 -14.18 -3.45 15.99
N ASP A 25 -14.62 -3.36 17.24
CA ASP A 25 -16.01 -3.66 17.63
C ASP A 25 -17.04 -2.77 16.90
N ASP A 26 -16.61 -1.60 16.41
CA ASP A 26 -17.37 -0.65 15.61
C ASP A 26 -17.33 -0.92 14.09
N GLY A 27 -16.62 -1.98 13.67
CA GLY A 27 -16.40 -2.32 12.26
C GLY A 27 -15.29 -1.52 11.57
N GLY A 28 -14.51 -0.72 12.31
CA GLY A 28 -13.35 0.00 11.79
C GLY A 28 -12.27 -0.92 11.25
N ILE A 29 -11.74 -0.62 10.05
CA ILE A 29 -10.63 -1.35 9.42
C ILE A 29 -9.36 -0.53 9.49
N PHE A 30 -8.39 -0.99 10.29
CA PHE A 30 -7.07 -0.39 10.43
C PHE A 30 -6.01 -1.25 9.73
N ASN A 31 -6.04 -1.28 8.39
CA ASN A 31 -5.26 -2.23 7.59
C ASN A 31 -3.86 -1.77 7.16
N MET A 32 -3.26 -0.82 7.91
CA MET A 32 -1.88 -0.32 7.78
C MET A 32 -1.49 0.42 6.50
N ALA A 33 -1.89 -0.07 5.32
CA ALA A 33 -1.37 0.42 4.05
C ALA A 33 -2.46 0.54 2.99
N TYR A 34 -2.41 1.65 2.26
CA TYR A 34 -3.24 1.92 1.10
C TYR A 34 -2.43 1.73 -0.19
N GLY A 35 -3.10 1.27 -1.25
CA GLY A 35 -2.54 1.18 -2.58
C GLY A 35 -3.63 1.30 -3.63
N SER A 36 -3.33 2.03 -4.69
CA SER A 36 -4.21 2.23 -5.83
C SER A 36 -4.65 0.88 -6.41
N HIS A 37 -5.95 0.71 -6.69
CA HIS A 37 -6.52 -0.55 -7.16
C HIS A 37 -6.47 -0.69 -8.69
N SER A 38 -6.12 0.36 -9.42
CA SER A 38 -5.97 0.34 -10.88
C SER A 38 -4.92 1.34 -11.35
N ARG A 39 -4.47 1.22 -12.61
CA ARG A 39 -3.55 2.19 -13.24
C ARG A 39 -4.17 3.58 -13.32
N ASP A 40 -5.48 3.66 -13.57
CA ASP A 40 -6.18 4.93 -13.68
C ASP A 40 -6.37 5.59 -12.32
N SER A 41 -6.71 4.82 -11.27
CA SER A 41 -6.74 5.36 -9.91
C SER A 41 -5.35 5.79 -9.46
N ALA A 42 -4.30 5.02 -9.79
CA ALA A 42 -2.91 5.39 -9.49
C ALA A 42 -2.52 6.73 -10.10
N ARG A 43 -2.79 6.94 -11.40
CA ARG A 43 -2.48 8.22 -12.06
C ARG A 43 -3.21 9.39 -11.38
N ARG A 44 -4.49 9.22 -11.05
CA ARG A 44 -5.30 10.25 -10.39
C ARG A 44 -4.79 10.54 -8.99
N GLU A 45 -4.49 9.51 -8.21
CA GLU A 45 -4.02 9.63 -6.83
C GLU A 45 -2.63 10.22 -6.74
N ILE A 46 -1.71 9.86 -7.66
CA ILE A 46 -0.37 10.48 -7.73
C ILE A 46 -0.49 11.99 -7.93
N VAL A 47 -1.35 12.43 -8.86
CA VAL A 47 -1.60 13.87 -9.11
C VAL A 47 -2.28 14.55 -7.91
N LEU A 48 -3.15 13.83 -7.20
CA LEU A 48 -3.86 14.36 -6.03
C LEU A 48 -2.92 14.61 -4.85
N TRP A 49 -2.02 13.68 -4.57
CA TRP A 49 -1.19 13.69 -3.35
C TRP A 49 0.21 14.25 -3.56
N ALA A 50 0.75 14.26 -4.79
CA ALA A 50 2.10 14.71 -5.08
C ALA A 50 2.15 15.71 -6.24
N HIS A 51 2.89 16.80 -6.03
CA HIS A 51 3.33 17.64 -7.14
C HIS A 51 4.44 16.93 -7.92
N GLN A 52 4.44 17.09 -9.25
CA GLN A 52 5.44 16.46 -10.13
C GLN A 52 6.88 16.81 -9.74
N SER A 53 7.12 18.02 -9.23
CA SER A 53 8.43 18.47 -8.72
C SER A 53 8.95 17.66 -7.53
N ASN A 54 8.06 16.96 -6.82
CA ASN A 54 8.40 16.16 -5.65
C ASN A 54 8.69 14.70 -6.02
N LEU A 55 8.54 14.32 -7.29
CA LEU A 55 8.84 12.98 -7.78
C LEU A 55 10.28 12.94 -8.28
N GLY A 56 11.16 12.34 -7.47
CA GLY A 56 12.52 12.04 -7.87
C GLY A 56 12.56 10.93 -8.93
N SER A 57 13.52 11.02 -9.85
CA SER A 57 13.82 9.97 -10.82
C SER A 57 15.31 9.63 -10.75
N SER A 58 15.62 8.39 -10.39
CA SER A 58 16.99 7.88 -10.32
C SER A 58 17.03 6.46 -10.88
N ALA A 59 18.15 6.09 -11.48
CA ALA A 59 18.43 4.68 -11.77
C ALA A 59 18.78 3.96 -10.46
N ILE A 60 18.31 2.73 -10.32
CA ILE A 60 18.68 1.81 -9.24
C ILE A 60 19.34 0.61 -9.90
N LEU A 61 20.56 0.25 -9.50
CA LEU A 61 21.21 -0.93 -10.05
C LEU A 61 20.68 -2.17 -9.33
N LEU A 62 20.55 -3.28 -10.05
CA LEU A 62 20.04 -4.54 -9.48
C LEU A 62 20.87 -5.03 -8.26
N GLN A 63 22.12 -4.58 -8.17
CA GLN A 63 23.05 -4.88 -7.07
C GLN A 63 22.69 -4.15 -5.76
N ASP A 64 21.82 -3.15 -5.81
CA ASP A 64 21.39 -2.35 -4.66
C ASP A 64 20.15 -2.95 -3.96
N ASN A 65 19.63 -4.09 -4.44
CA ASN A 65 18.49 -4.78 -3.85
C ASN A 65 18.97 -6.07 -3.13
N PRO A 66 19.09 -6.06 -1.78
CA PRO A 66 19.57 -7.21 -1.01
C PRO A 66 18.65 -8.44 -1.08
#